data_AF-A0A8J6J749-F1
#
_entry.id   AF-A0A8J6J749-F1
#
_cell.length_a   1.000
_cell.length_b   1.000
_cell.length_c   1.000
_cell.angle_alpha   90.00
_cell.angle_beta   90.00
_cell.angle_gamma   90.00
#
_symmetry.space_group_name_H-M   'P 1'
#
loop_
_entity.id
_entity.type
_entity.pdbx_description
1 polymer ?
#
loop_
_entity_poly.entity_id
_entity_poly.type
_entity_poly.pdbx_seq_one_letter_code
_entity_poly.pdbx_strand_id
1 'polypeptide(L)' 'MQIGDAYTWTPTAFEGNKSAQEYSQQVRQRAGRVTGRVVYIHPKRRYFTVEAILAAGVIRESFKIKVR' A
#
# COMPACT_ATOMS: atom_id res chain seq x y z
N MET A 1 -13.64 -6.86 -3.26
CA MET A 1 -12.62 -7.03 -2.22
C MET A 1 -12.83 -8.34 -1.50
N GLN A 2 -11.97 -9.28 -1.84
CA GLN A 2 -11.81 -10.61 -1.29
C GLN A 2 -10.34 -10.79 -0.87
N ILE A 3 -10.06 -11.80 -0.04
CA ILE A 3 -8.69 -12.20 0.27
C ILE A 3 -8.03 -12.69 -1.03
N GLY A 4 -6.81 -12.25 -1.30
CA GLY A 4 -6.06 -12.54 -2.51
C GLY A 4 -6.17 -11.47 -3.60
N ASP A 5 -7.18 -10.59 -3.55
CA ASP A 5 -7.35 -9.50 -4.52
C ASP A 5 -6.08 -8.64 -4.59
N ALA A 6 -5.66 -8.28 -5.81
CA ALA A 6 -4.56 -7.35 -6.01
C ALA A 6 -4.95 -5.94 -5.51
N TYR A 7 -4.01 -5.28 -4.84
CA TYR A 7 -4.19 -3.91 -4.37
C TYR A 7 -2.88 -3.14 -4.56
N THR A 8 -2.96 -1.98 -5.21
CA THR A 8 -1.80 -1.12 -5.47
C THR A 8 -1.88 0.14 -4.65
N TRP A 9 -0.88 0.39 -3.81
CA TRP A 9 -0.83 1.55 -2.92
C TRP A 9 0.57 2.16 -2.87
N THR A 10 0.66 3.38 -2.35
CA THR A 10 1.94 3.99 -1.97
C THR A 10 2.16 3.70 -0.48
N PRO A 11 3.17 2.90 -0.07
CA PRO A 11 3.43 2.65 1.33
C PRO A 11 3.72 3.94 2.08
N THR A 12 3.11 4.10 3.25
CA THR A 12 3.40 5.19 4.18
C THR A 12 4.88 5.18 4.60
N ALA A 13 5.48 3.99 4.65
CA ALA A 13 6.93 3.82 4.90
C ALA A 13 7.82 4.57 3.88
N PHE A 14 7.32 4.83 2.67
CA PHE A 14 8.06 5.58 1.64
C PHE A 14 7.89 7.09 1.76
N GLU A 15 6.96 7.58 2.59
CA GLU A 15 6.72 9.01 2.79
C GLU A 15 7.75 9.70 3.70
N GLY A 16 8.64 8.95 4.37
CA GLY A 16 9.73 9.49 5.20
C GLY A 16 10.85 10.20 4.42
N ASN A 17 10.99 9.93 3.11
CA ASN A 17 12.02 10.53 2.25
C ASN A 17 11.56 11.84 1.57
N LYS A 18 10.79 12.68 2.28
CA LYS A 18 10.28 13.95 1.75
C LYS A 18 11.35 15.05 1.60
N SER A 19 12.59 14.85 2.06
CA SER A 19 13.70 15.81 1.91
C SER A 19 14.41 15.79 0.56
N ALA A 20 14.15 14.81 -0.32
CA ALA A 20 14.63 14.84 -1.69
C ALA A 20 13.65 15.65 -2.57
N GLN A 21 13.74 16.98 -2.48
CA GLN A 21 13.44 17.86 -3.62
C GLN A 21 14.19 17.31 -4.85
N GLU A 22 13.57 17.34 -6.03
CA GLU A 22 14.14 16.92 -7.34
C GLU A 22 13.97 15.47 -7.83
N TYR A 23 13.14 14.63 -7.21
CA TYR A 23 12.59 13.48 -7.95
C TYR A 23 11.29 13.89 -8.62
N SER A 24 11.33 14.03 -9.95
CA SER A 24 10.24 14.48 -10.81
C SER A 24 8.90 13.83 -10.41
N GLN A 25 7.81 14.60 -10.43
CA GLN A 25 6.50 14.14 -9.97
C GLN A 25 6.05 12.82 -10.66
N GLN A 26 6.56 12.54 -11.86
CA GLN A 26 6.30 11.31 -12.60
C GLN A 26 7.03 10.07 -12.02
N VAL A 27 8.25 10.25 -11.47
CA VAL A 27 8.98 9.17 -10.77
C VAL A 27 8.36 8.92 -9.40
N ARG A 28 7.91 9.95 -8.67
CA ARG A 28 7.12 9.76 -7.44
C ARG A 28 5.82 8.95 -7.67
N GLN A 29 5.17 9.16 -8.83
CA GLN A 29 3.94 8.44 -9.18
C GLN A 29 4.15 6.97 -9.56
N ARG A 30 5.35 6.59 -10.04
CA ARG A 30 5.65 5.21 -10.52
C ARG A 30 6.62 4.43 -9.63
N ALA A 31 7.58 5.09 -8.98
CA ALA A 31 8.60 4.45 -8.14
C ALA A 31 8.17 4.22 -6.68
N GLY A 32 7.08 4.85 -6.23
CA GLY A 32 6.58 4.74 -4.86
C GLY A 32 5.41 3.79 -4.66
N ARG A 33 4.88 3.18 -5.73
CA ARG A 33 3.69 2.33 -5.65
C ARG A 33 4.09 0.87 -5.62
N VAL A 34 3.57 0.13 -4.64
CA VAL A 34 3.71 -1.33 -4.55
C VAL A 34 2.38 -1.98 -4.90
N THR A 35 2.45 -3.14 -5.54
CA THR A 35 1.27 -3.98 -5.76
C THR A 35 1.42 -5.22 -4.90
N GLY A 36 0.45 -5.43 -4.03
CA GLY A 36 0.37 -6.58 -3.13
C GLY A 36 -0.98 -7.25 -3.23
N ARG A 37 -1.29 -8.08 -2.23
CA ARG A 37 -2.57 -8.79 -2.15
C ARG A 37 -3.25 -8.52 -0.82
N VAL A 38 -4.58 -8.51 -0.81
CA VAL A 38 -5.36 -8.46 0.43
C VAL A 38 -5.14 -9.76 1.20
N VAL A 39 -4.55 -9.68 2.40
CA VAL A 39 -4.27 -10.84 3.26
C VAL A 39 -5.22 -10.95 4.43
N TYR A 40 -5.96 -9.88 4.74
CA TYR A 40 -6.95 -9.86 5.81
C TYR A 40 -8.08 -8.88 5.49
N ILE A 41 -9.30 -9.26 5.83
CA ILE A 41 -10.47 -8.38 5.83
C ILE A 41 -11.10 -8.51 7.20
N HIS A 42 -11.26 -7.39 7.90
CA HIS A 42 -11.89 -7.39 9.22
C HIS A 42 -13.32 -7.98 9.11
N PRO A 43 -13.76 -8.89 10.01
CA PRO A 43 -15.05 -9.58 9.90
C PRO A 43 -16.25 -8.62 9.76
N LYS A 44 -16.23 -7.50 10.50
CA LYS A 44 -17.23 -6.42 10.40
C LYS A 44 -17.00 -5.43 9.23
N ARG A 45 -16.15 -5.77 8.26
CA ARG A 45 -15.76 -4.95 7.09
C ARG A 45 -15.38 -3.50 7.45
N ARG A 46 -14.61 -3.31 8.53
CA ARG A 46 -14.14 -1.97 8.98
C ARG A 46 -12.83 -1.55 8.30
N TYR A 47 -11.96 -2.50 8.04
CA TYR A 47 -10.68 -2.30 7.37
C TYR A 47 -10.24 -3.60 6.70
N PHE A 48 -9.21 -3.50 5.87
CA PHE A 48 -8.51 -4.64 5.28
C PHE A 48 -7.01 -4.41 5.35
N THR A 49 -6.25 -5.48 5.30
CA THR A 49 -4.78 -5.45 5.30
C THR A 49 -4.29 -6.04 3.98
N VAL A 50 -3.30 -5.39 3.40
CA VAL A 50 -2.61 -5.83 2.19
C VAL A 50 -1.15 -6.12 2.52
N GLU A 51 -0.58 -7.08 1.80
CA GLU A 51 0.82 -7.47 1.91
C GLU A 51 1.50 -7.41 0.54
N ALA A 52 2.67 -6.81 0.48
CA ALA A 52 3.56 -6.85 -0.67
C ALA A 52 4.92 -7.40 -0.24
N ILE A 53 5.45 -8.35 -1.02
CA ILE A 53 6.80 -8.88 -0.86
C ILE A 53 7.72 -8.10 -1.80
N LEU A 54 8.71 -7.42 -1.24
CA LEU A 54 9.74 -6.68 -1.95
C LEU A 54 11.08 -7.36 -1.75
N ALA A 55 12.07 -7.02 -2.59
CA ALA A 55 13.44 -7.53 -2.42
C ALA A 55 14.02 -7.20 -1.03
N ALA A 56 13.60 -6.09 -0.42
CA ALA A 56 14.06 -5.62 0.89
C ALA A 56 13.27 -6.20 2.08
N GLY A 57 12.23 -7.01 1.84
CA GLY A 57 11.37 -7.58 2.89
C GLY A 57 9.88 -7.44 2.58
N VAL A 58 9.07 -7.65 3.62
CA VAL A 58 7.59 -7.66 3.50
C VAL A 58 7.00 -6.38 4.07
N ILE A 59 6.13 -5.71 3.32
CA ILE A 59 5.35 -4.56 3.79
C ILE A 59 3.90 -5.00 3.98
N ARG A 60 3.32 -4.66 5.14
CA ARG A 60 1.89 -4.82 5.42
C ARG A 60 1.28 -3.49 5.82
N GLU A 61 0.17 -3.12 5.17
CA GLU A 61 -0.57 -1.90 5.50
C GLU A 61 -2.07 -2.16 5.58
N SER A 62 -2.74 -1.45 6.48
CA SER A 62 -4.18 -1.59 6.71
C SER A 62 -4.93 -0.32 6.31
N PHE A 63 -6.04 -0.51 5.58
CA PHE A 63 -6.86 0.56 5.03
C PHE A 63 -8.29 0.45 5.54
N LYS A 64 -8.87 1.56 6.00
CA LYS A 64 -10.28 1.62 6.39
C LYS A 64 -11.17 1.40 5.17
N ILE A 65 -12.16 0.52 5.31
CA ILE A 65 -13.23 0.36 4.31
C ILE A 65 -14.20 1.51 4.55
N LYS A 66 -14.29 2.45 3.61
CA LYS A 66 -15.32 3.50 3.66
C LYS A 66 -16.67 2.85 3.35
N VAL A 67 -17.55 2.81 4.35
CA VAL A 67 -18.97 2.52 4.13
C VAL A 67 -19.58 3.82 3.62
N ARG A 68 -20.16 3.78 2.42
CA ARG A 68 -20.97 4.88 1.89
C ARG A 68 -22.35 4.84 2.54
#